data_AF-A0A251WW94-F1
#
_entry.id   AF-A0A251WW94-F1
#
_cell.length_a   1.000
_cell.length_b   1.000
_cell.length_c   1.000
_cell.angle_alpha   90.00
_cell.angle_beta   90.00
_cell.angle_gamma   90.00
#
_symmetry.space_group_name_H-M   'P 1'
#
loop_
_entity.id
_entity.type
_entity.pdbx_description
1 polymer ?
#
loop_
_entity_poly.entity_id
_entity_poly.type
_entity_poly.pdbx_seq_one_letter_code
_entity_poly.pdbx_strand_id
1 'polypeptide(L)'
;MPKEGRFEYGKMDRQTGAQWVHVTPEMARAHPQGKVNIPIIVIGLIFAATGIWKVWGYLEFGYLSLLLGGALQLLTALTLLIRAPIALFFAGGQLLLSLFFTVTGGAMKTLSVSGPADSLFTLGFLIFSALSLFYLFEGDRPNLIYRHRYRSFAKRTEN
;
A
#
# COMPACT_ATOMS: atom_id res chain seq x y z
N MET A 1 -8.01 -1.81 29.28
CA MET A 1 -6.65 -2.24 28.89
C MET A 1 -6.74 -3.68 28.41
N PRO A 2 -6.24 -4.06 27.23
CA PRO A 2 -6.31 -5.45 26.78
C PRO A 2 -5.50 -6.32 27.75
N LYS A 3 -6.14 -7.38 28.25
CA LYS A 3 -5.56 -8.34 29.21
C LYS A 3 -4.40 -9.08 28.53
N GLU A 4 -3.23 -9.04 29.15
CA GLU A 4 -2.03 -9.87 28.88
C GLU A 4 -1.82 -10.26 27.42
N GLY A 5 -1.33 -9.29 26.63
CA GLY A 5 -0.87 -9.53 25.27
C GLY A 5 0.36 -10.43 25.28
N ARG A 6 0.23 -11.67 24.79
CA ARG A 6 1.39 -12.50 24.45
C ARG A 6 2.14 -11.81 23.32
N PHE A 7 3.28 -11.22 23.64
CA PHE A 7 4.20 -10.72 22.64
C PHE A 7 5.02 -11.89 22.11
N GLU A 8 4.86 -12.19 20.83
CA GLU A 8 5.69 -13.18 20.16
C GLU A 8 6.89 -12.48 19.54
N TYR A 9 8.05 -12.75 20.12
CA TYR A 9 9.32 -12.18 19.72
C TYR A 9 9.94 -13.03 18.60
N GLY A 10 10.21 -12.41 17.45
CA GLY A 10 10.93 -13.04 16.34
C GLY A 10 12.42 -13.21 16.65
N LYS A 11 13.22 -13.66 15.67
CA LYS A 11 14.68 -13.72 15.82
C LYS A 11 15.26 -12.29 15.82
N MET A 12 16.21 -12.02 16.72
CA MET A 12 16.95 -10.76 16.72
C MET A 12 17.98 -10.74 15.59
N ASP A 13 17.97 -9.68 14.81
CA ASP A 13 18.97 -9.43 13.78
C ASP A 13 20.31 -9.09 14.43
N ARG A 14 21.36 -9.83 14.05
CA ARG A 14 22.71 -9.64 14.59
C ARG A 14 23.38 -8.36 14.10
N GLN A 15 23.00 -7.85 12.93
CA GLN A 15 23.62 -6.65 12.34
C GLN A 15 22.99 -5.37 12.87
N THR A 16 21.66 -5.34 12.99
CA THR A 16 20.92 -4.13 13.37
C THR A 16 20.50 -4.12 14.85
N GLY A 17 20.52 -5.28 15.52
CA GLY A 17 19.94 -5.44 16.86
C GLY A 17 18.41 -5.30 16.89
N ALA A 18 17.77 -5.28 15.71
CA ALA A 18 16.33 -5.18 15.58
C ALA A 18 15.66 -6.55 15.69
N GLN A 19 14.48 -6.59 16.29
CA GLN A 19 13.66 -7.78 16.45
C GLN A 19 12.20 -7.43 16.18
N TRP A 20 11.55 -8.20 15.31
CA TRP A 20 10.12 -8.07 15.08
C TRP A 20 9.34 -8.64 16.27
N VAL A 21 8.40 -7.87 16.78
CA VAL A 21 7.47 -8.28 17.83
C VAL A 21 6.07 -8.30 17.25
N HIS A 22 5.39 -9.43 17.33
CA HIS A 22 4.02 -9.59 16.87
C HIS A 22 3.03 -9.27 17.99
N VAL A 23 1.93 -8.61 17.62
CA VAL A 23 0.85 -8.20 18.51
C VAL A 23 -0.49 -8.64 17.93
N THR A 24 -1.52 -8.68 18.77
CA THR A 24 -2.86 -8.97 18.26
C THR A 24 -3.44 -7.76 17.50
N PRO A 25 -4.42 -7.98 16.59
CA PRO A 25 -5.07 -6.89 15.87
C PRO A 25 -5.72 -5.83 16.78
N GLU A 26 -6.25 -6.25 17.94
CA GLU A 26 -6.88 -5.35 18.92
C GLU A 26 -5.84 -4.43 19.55
N MET A 27 -4.67 -4.98 19.91
CA MET A 27 -3.56 -4.19 20.46
C MET A 27 -3.03 -3.20 19.44
N ALA A 28 -2.87 -3.61 18.18
CA ALA A 28 -2.44 -2.74 17.10
C ALA A 28 -3.42 -1.55 16.93
N ARG A 29 -4.73 -1.82 16.89
CA ARG A 29 -5.75 -0.77 16.71
C ARG A 29 -5.87 0.19 17.89
N ALA A 30 -5.64 -0.28 19.10
CA ALA A 30 -5.66 0.55 20.31
C ALA A 30 -4.43 1.46 20.43
N HIS A 31 -3.32 1.09 19.78
CA HIS A 31 -2.07 1.86 19.84
C HIS A 31 -2.18 3.17 19.04
N PRO A 32 -1.64 4.31 19.52
CA PRO A 32 -1.65 5.58 18.78
C PRO A 32 -1.06 5.49 17.37
N GLN A 33 -0.02 4.65 17.20
CA GLN A 33 0.62 4.42 15.90
C GLN A 33 -0.16 3.45 14.98
N GLY A 34 -1.18 2.76 15.51
CA GLY A 34 -2.10 1.93 14.73
C GLY A 34 -3.31 2.70 14.18
N LYS A 35 -3.32 4.03 14.36
CA LYS A 35 -4.25 4.93 13.69
C LYS A 35 -3.73 5.27 12.29
N VAL A 36 -4.67 5.49 11.36
CA VAL A 36 -4.35 5.94 10.00
C VAL A 36 -3.63 7.28 10.08
N ASN A 37 -2.48 7.39 9.42
CA ASN A 37 -1.69 8.62 9.39
C ASN A 37 -1.82 9.33 8.04
N ILE A 38 -1.32 10.56 7.98
CA ILE A 38 -1.40 11.41 6.77
C ILE A 38 -0.87 10.68 5.52
N PRO A 39 0.31 10.02 5.52
CA PRO A 39 0.75 9.22 4.38
C PRO A 39 -0.26 8.18 3.89
N ILE A 40 -0.86 7.38 4.79
CA ILE A 40 -1.85 6.37 4.40
C ILE A 40 -3.11 7.05 3.83
N ILE A 41 -3.53 8.18 4.38
CA ILE A 41 -4.67 8.96 3.86
C ILE A 41 -4.35 9.45 2.44
N VAL A 42 -3.19 10.05 2.23
CA VAL A 42 -2.76 10.56 0.92
C VAL A 42 -2.70 9.42 -0.10
N ILE A 43 -2.12 8.28 0.27
CA ILE A 43 -2.09 7.08 -0.59
C ILE A 43 -3.50 6.61 -0.93
N GLY A 44 -4.37 6.50 0.07
CA GLY A 44 -5.76 6.13 -0.13
C GLY A 44 -6.52 7.09 -1.03
N LEU A 45 -6.37 8.41 -0.84
CA LEU A 45 -7.03 9.44 -1.64
C LEU A 45 -6.55 9.44 -3.08
N ILE A 46 -5.26 9.25 -3.34
CA ILE A 46 -4.73 9.18 -4.70
C ILE A 46 -5.29 7.93 -5.40
N PHE A 47 -5.28 6.76 -4.75
CA PHE A 47 -5.92 5.57 -5.33
C PHE A 47 -7.42 5.74 -5.56
N ALA A 48 -8.12 6.42 -4.65
CA ALA A 48 -9.53 6.71 -4.83
C ALA A 48 -9.77 7.63 -6.04
N ALA A 49 -9.02 8.72 -6.15
CA ALA A 49 -9.13 9.67 -7.26
C ALA A 49 -8.84 9.00 -8.61
N THR A 50 -7.77 8.21 -8.72
CA THR A 50 -7.47 7.50 -9.98
C THR A 50 -8.48 6.40 -10.26
N GLY A 51 -9.01 5.75 -9.21
CA GLY A 51 -10.05 4.73 -9.34
C GLY A 51 -11.34 5.33 -9.90
N ILE A 52 -11.79 6.47 -9.37
CA ILE A 52 -12.94 7.22 -9.87
C ILE A 52 -12.71 7.64 -11.32
N TRP A 53 -11.54 8.19 -11.64
CA TRP A 53 -11.18 8.60 -13.01
C TRP A 53 -11.27 7.43 -14.00
N LYS A 54 -10.78 6.25 -13.64
CA LYS A 54 -10.86 5.05 -14.49
C LYS A 54 -12.30 4.56 -14.67
N VAL A 55 -13.11 4.56 -13.60
CA VAL A 55 -14.53 4.19 -13.70
C VAL A 55 -15.27 5.18 -14.60
N TRP A 56 -14.97 6.48 -14.48
CA TRP A 56 -15.51 7.49 -15.39
C TRP A 56 -15.12 7.21 -16.85
N GLY A 57 -13.83 6.94 -17.12
CA GLY A 57 -13.38 6.57 -18.46
C GLY A 57 -14.05 5.30 -19.01
N TYR A 58 -14.43 4.34 -18.15
CA TYR A 58 -15.25 3.22 -18.59
C TYR A 58 -16.65 3.65 -19.06
N LEU A 59 -17.28 4.60 -18.37
CA LEU A 59 -18.60 5.11 -18.78
C LEU A 59 -18.55 5.82 -20.14
N GLU A 60 -17.42 6.45 -20.48
CA GLU A 60 -17.23 7.12 -21.78
C GLU A 60 -16.84 6.15 -22.90
N PHE A 61 -15.90 5.25 -22.65
CA PHE A 61 -15.26 4.45 -23.71
C PHE A 61 -15.64 2.96 -23.70
N GLY A 62 -16.29 2.46 -22.66
CA GLY A 62 -16.77 1.07 -22.55
C GLY A 62 -15.68 0.01 -22.32
N TYR A 63 -14.41 0.40 -22.14
CA TYR A 63 -13.32 -0.55 -21.95
C TYR A 63 -13.36 -1.23 -20.58
N LEU A 64 -13.60 -2.54 -20.56
CA LEU A 64 -13.68 -3.33 -19.33
C LEU A 64 -12.42 -3.25 -18.47
N SER A 65 -11.24 -3.08 -19.09
CA SER A 65 -9.96 -2.90 -18.38
C SER A 65 -9.95 -1.64 -17.50
N LEU A 66 -10.63 -0.56 -17.91
CA LEU A 66 -10.78 0.66 -17.11
C LEU A 66 -11.68 0.40 -15.90
N LEU A 67 -12.80 -0.32 -16.09
CA LEU A 67 -13.70 -0.67 -14.99
C LEU A 67 -12.99 -1.55 -13.94
N LEU A 68 -12.35 -2.63 -14.38
CA LEU A 68 -11.66 -3.56 -13.48
C LEU A 68 -10.48 -2.88 -12.77
N GLY A 69 -9.69 -2.09 -13.50
CA GLY A 69 -8.59 -1.32 -12.93
C GLY A 69 -9.05 -0.25 -11.94
N GLY A 70 -10.16 0.43 -12.24
CA GLY A 70 -10.78 1.43 -11.37
C GLY A 70 -11.37 0.81 -10.11
N ALA A 71 -12.12 -0.29 -10.25
CA ALA A 71 -12.68 -1.02 -9.12
C ALA A 71 -11.59 -1.53 -8.16
N LEU A 72 -10.49 -2.08 -8.70
CA LEU A 72 -9.36 -2.53 -7.88
C LEU A 72 -8.68 -1.38 -7.12
N GLN A 73 -8.55 -0.21 -7.75
CA GLN A 73 -8.01 0.99 -7.11
C GLN A 73 -8.90 1.50 -5.98
N LEU A 74 -10.21 1.52 -6.20
CA LEU A 74 -11.19 1.89 -5.17
C LEU A 74 -11.19 0.90 -4.00
N LEU A 75 -11.11 -0.40 -4.27
CA LEU A 75 -10.98 -1.43 -3.26
C LEU A 75 -9.68 -1.27 -2.45
N THR A 76 -8.57 -0.93 -3.12
CA THR A 76 -7.30 -0.64 -2.46
C THR A 76 -7.43 0.56 -1.53
N ALA A 77 -8.01 1.67 -2.00
CA ALA A 77 -8.24 2.86 -1.20
C ALA A 77 -9.10 2.57 0.02
N LEU A 78 -10.23 1.89 -0.17
CA LEU A 78 -11.15 1.52 0.90
C LEU A 78 -10.44 0.66 1.95
N THR A 79 -9.80 -0.42 1.52
CA THR A 79 -9.13 -1.37 2.42
C THR A 79 -7.97 -0.75 3.19
N LEU A 80 -7.24 0.21 2.59
CA LEU A 80 -6.23 1.00 3.30
C LEU A 80 -6.86 1.82 4.43
N LEU A 81 -7.94 2.55 4.15
CA LEU A 81 -8.58 3.46 5.12
C LEU A 81 -9.29 2.70 6.25
N ILE A 82 -9.90 1.55 5.97
CA ILE A 82 -10.50 0.69 7.00
C ILE A 82 -9.46 -0.18 7.74
N ARG A 83 -8.17 -0.04 7.41
CA ARG A 83 -7.05 -0.77 8.05
C ARG A 83 -7.16 -2.30 7.88
N ALA A 84 -7.61 -2.76 6.71
CA ALA A 84 -7.71 -4.19 6.40
C ALA A 84 -6.36 -4.71 5.88
N PRO A 85 -5.80 -5.82 6.43
CA PRO A 85 -4.54 -6.40 5.97
C PRO A 85 -4.48 -6.72 4.47
N ILE A 86 -5.64 -7.05 3.88
CA ILE A 86 -5.78 -7.36 2.46
C ILE A 86 -5.39 -6.18 1.55
N ALA A 87 -5.36 -4.95 2.08
CA ALA A 87 -4.95 -3.76 1.35
C ALA A 87 -3.55 -3.89 0.73
N LEU A 88 -2.62 -4.59 1.40
CA LEU A 88 -1.28 -4.82 0.88
C LEU A 88 -1.29 -5.69 -0.38
N PHE A 89 -2.17 -6.68 -0.44
CA PHE A 89 -2.32 -7.55 -1.62
C PHE A 89 -2.97 -6.81 -2.77
N PHE A 90 -3.99 -5.99 -2.52
CA PHE A 90 -4.59 -5.17 -3.56
C PHE A 90 -3.63 -4.10 -4.10
N ALA A 91 -2.88 -3.43 -3.21
CA ALA A 91 -1.85 -2.47 -3.62
C ALA A 91 -0.73 -3.13 -4.44
N GLY A 92 -0.29 -4.33 -4.07
CA GLY A 92 0.70 -5.10 -4.82
C GLY A 92 0.18 -5.58 -6.16
N GLY A 93 -1.01 -6.19 -6.15
CA GLY A 93 -1.68 -6.72 -7.33
C GLY A 93 -1.95 -5.65 -8.39
N GLN A 94 -2.42 -4.47 -8.00
CA GLN A 94 -2.63 -3.38 -8.95
C GLN A 94 -1.32 -2.87 -9.57
N LEU A 95 -0.21 -2.84 -8.83
CA LEU A 95 1.07 -2.39 -9.38
C LEU A 95 1.54 -3.38 -10.43
N LEU A 96 1.50 -4.68 -10.10
CA LEU A 96 1.85 -5.75 -11.03
C LEU A 96 0.96 -5.73 -12.28
N LEU A 97 -0.36 -5.56 -12.09
CA LEU A 97 -1.29 -5.49 -13.21
C LEU A 97 -1.07 -4.24 -14.08
N SER A 98 -0.81 -3.09 -13.46
CA SER A 98 -0.51 -1.84 -14.18
C SER A 98 0.80 -1.94 -14.95
N LEU A 99 1.84 -2.55 -14.36
CA LEU A 99 3.10 -2.85 -15.04
C LEU A 99 2.89 -3.83 -16.19
N PHE A 100 2.15 -4.91 -15.96
CA PHE A 100 1.84 -5.90 -16.98
C PHE A 100 1.16 -5.23 -18.17
N PHE A 101 0.07 -4.48 -17.98
CA PHE A 101 -0.61 -3.79 -19.09
C PHE A 101 0.28 -2.73 -19.76
N THR A 102 1.13 -2.05 -19.00
CA THR A 102 2.08 -1.08 -19.56
C THR A 102 3.09 -1.76 -20.50
N VAL A 103 3.57 -2.94 -20.13
CA VAL A 103 4.60 -3.70 -20.86
C VAL A 103 3.98 -4.52 -22.01
N THR A 104 2.91 -5.28 -21.75
CA THR A 104 2.34 -6.27 -22.69
C THR A 104 1.16 -5.75 -23.50
N GLY A 105 0.36 -4.85 -22.94
CA GLY A 105 -0.83 -4.28 -23.59
C GLY A 105 -0.50 -3.26 -24.69
N GLY A 106 0.77 -3.17 -25.08
CA GLY A 106 1.25 -2.13 -25.97
C GLY A 106 1.21 -0.75 -25.34
N ALA A 107 0.93 -0.55 -24.04
CA ALA A 107 0.85 0.80 -23.48
C ALA A 107 2.18 1.54 -23.57
N MET A 108 3.37 0.92 -23.58
CA MET A 108 4.59 1.64 -23.98
C MET A 108 4.58 2.11 -25.45
N LYS A 109 3.94 1.35 -26.34
CA LYS A 109 3.71 1.69 -27.76
C LYS A 109 2.55 2.68 -27.94
N THR A 110 1.55 2.66 -27.06
CA THR A 110 0.46 3.61 -26.98
C THR A 110 0.93 4.87 -26.25
N LEU A 111 1.89 4.82 -25.33
CA LEU A 111 2.53 5.98 -24.70
C LEU A 111 3.26 6.81 -25.75
N SER A 112 3.81 6.18 -26.80
CA SER A 112 4.34 6.87 -27.97
C SER A 112 3.28 7.41 -28.95
N VAL A 113 2.01 7.04 -28.80
CA VAL A 113 0.86 7.46 -29.63
C VAL A 113 -0.10 8.39 -28.87
N SER A 114 -0.10 8.31 -27.53
CA SER A 114 -0.83 9.14 -26.58
C SER A 114 -0.10 10.47 -26.42
N GLY A 115 -0.82 11.50 -25.97
CA GLY A 115 -0.18 12.78 -25.68
C GLY A 115 0.96 12.61 -24.64
N PRO A 116 2.00 13.46 -24.67
CA PRO A 116 3.07 13.47 -23.66
C PRO A 116 2.56 13.58 -22.21
N ALA A 117 1.36 14.15 -22.02
CA ALA A 117 0.74 14.28 -20.70
C ALA A 117 0.28 12.93 -20.13
N ASP A 118 -0.35 12.07 -20.93
CA ASP A 118 -0.91 10.79 -20.48
C ASP A 118 0.19 9.78 -20.11
N SER A 119 1.28 9.83 -20.90
CA SER A 119 2.48 9.04 -20.68
C SER A 119 3.18 9.42 -19.38
N LEU A 120 3.38 10.71 -19.13
CA LEU A 120 3.97 11.21 -17.88
C LEU A 120 3.07 10.92 -16.68
N PHE A 121 1.75 11.06 -16.82
CA PHE A 121 0.81 10.73 -15.75
C PHE A 121 0.88 9.24 -15.37
N THR A 122 0.88 8.35 -16.38
CA THR A 122 0.98 6.91 -16.16
C THR A 122 2.28 6.55 -15.44
N LEU A 123 3.41 7.10 -15.90
CA LEU A 123 4.71 6.88 -15.27
C LEU A 123 4.75 7.41 -13.83
N GLY A 124 4.25 8.63 -13.61
CA GLY A 124 4.16 9.23 -12.28
C GLY A 124 3.31 8.39 -11.32
N PHE A 125 2.19 7.85 -11.80
CA PHE A 125 1.34 6.97 -11.01
C PHE A 125 1.99 5.62 -10.69
N LEU A 126 2.75 5.04 -11.62
CA LEU A 126 3.52 3.81 -11.38
C LEU A 126 4.61 4.02 -10.31
N ILE A 127 5.37 5.11 -10.42
CA ILE A 127 6.38 5.51 -9.43
C ILE A 127 5.71 5.71 -8.07
N PHE A 128 4.62 6.47 -8.04
CA PHE A 128 3.84 6.70 -6.82
C PHE A 128 3.36 5.38 -6.19
N SER A 129 2.84 4.46 -6.99
CA SER A 129 2.36 3.15 -6.54
C SER A 129 3.48 2.30 -5.96
N ALA A 130 4.67 2.30 -6.59
CA ALA A 130 5.85 1.61 -6.11
C ALA A 130 6.36 2.19 -4.77
N LEU A 131 6.47 3.52 -4.66
CA LEU A 131 6.87 4.20 -3.43
C LEU A 131 5.85 3.97 -2.30
N SER A 132 4.56 3.98 -2.64
CA SER A 132 3.48 3.68 -1.69
C SER A 132 3.62 2.26 -1.14
N LEU A 133 3.89 1.28 -1.99
CA LEU A 133 4.13 -0.10 -1.55
C LEU A 133 5.38 -0.23 -0.69
N PHE A 134 6.47 0.42 -1.07
CA PHE A 134 7.69 0.43 -0.26
C PHE A 134 7.40 0.98 1.14
N TYR A 135 6.71 2.11 1.23
CA TYR A 135 6.28 2.68 2.51
C TYR A 135 5.35 1.73 3.29
N LEU A 136 4.38 1.10 2.63
CA LEU A 136 3.44 0.17 3.27
C LEU A 136 4.11 -1.11 3.78
N PHE A 137 5.23 -1.53 3.18
CA PHE A 137 5.96 -2.73 3.57
C PHE A 137 7.02 -2.46 4.64
N GLU A 138 7.72 -1.33 4.53
CA GLU A 138 8.89 -1.02 5.36
C GLU A 138 8.56 -0.07 6.53
N GLY A 139 7.55 0.79 6.36
CA GLY A 139 7.18 1.75 7.39
C GLY A 139 6.73 1.09 8.68
N ASP A 140 7.18 1.62 9.82
CA ASP A 140 6.83 1.09 11.15
C ASP A 140 5.31 1.12 11.39
N ARG A 141 4.65 2.21 11.00
CA ARG A 141 3.19 2.37 11.19
C ARG A 141 2.39 1.42 10.31
N PRO A 142 2.60 1.33 8.99
CA PRO A 142 1.94 0.31 8.17
C PRO A 142 2.17 -1.12 8.65
N ASN A 143 3.39 -1.45 9.10
CA ASN A 143 3.67 -2.78 9.66
C ASN A 143 2.82 -3.07 10.92
N LEU A 144 2.65 -2.08 11.80
CA LEU A 144 1.76 -2.23 12.96
C LEU A 144 0.29 -2.36 12.54
N ILE A 145 -0.17 -1.53 11.60
CA ILE A 145 -1.58 -1.47 11.18
C ILE A 145 -2.01 -2.74 10.42
N TYR A 146 -1.24 -3.17 9.44
CA TYR A 146 -1.66 -4.20 8.48
C TYR A 146 -1.05 -5.57 8.75
N ARG A 147 0.08 -5.64 9.46
CA ARG A 147 0.80 -6.89 9.76
C ARG A 147 0.89 -7.20 11.24
N HIS A 148 0.35 -6.31 12.08
CA HIS A 148 0.30 -6.46 13.52
C HIS A 148 1.69 -6.78 14.11
N ARG A 149 2.73 -6.08 13.63
CA ARG A 149 4.10 -6.23 14.10
C ARG A 149 4.83 -4.90 14.18
N TYR A 150 5.77 -4.76 15.12
CA TYR A 150 6.65 -3.59 15.24
C TYR A 150 8.09 -4.01 15.48
N ARG A 151 9.05 -3.11 15.22
CA ARG A 151 10.47 -3.33 15.51
C ARG A 151 10.78 -2.93 16.95
N SER A 152 11.35 -3.84 17.72
CA SER A 152 12.04 -3.53 18.97
C SER A 152 13.54 -3.56 18.72
N PHE A 153 14.29 -2.69 19.38
CA PHE A 153 15.74 -2.67 19.32
C PHE A 153 16.29 -3.07 20.68
N ALA A 154 17.37 -3.85 20.70
CA ALA A 154 18.07 -4.15 21.94
C ALA A 154 18.44 -2.84 22.66
N LYS A 155 18.14 -2.73 23.95
CA LYS A 155 18.66 -1.63 24.78
C LYS A 155 20.19 -1.71 24.71
N ARG A 156 20.85 -0.69 24.17
CA ARG A 156 22.30 -0.52 24.32
C ARG A 156 22.54 -0.38 25.83
N THR A 157 23.10 -1.42 26.45
CA THR A 157 23.67 -1.33 27.80
C THR A 157 24.87 -0.38 27.69
N GLU A 158 24.68 0.85 28.15
CA GLU A 158 25.78 1.78 28.42
C GLU A 158 26.57 1.19 29.59
N ASN A 159 27.81 0.79 29.32
CA ASN A 159 28.84 0.50 30.32
C ASN A 159 29.77 1.72 30.43
#